data_AF-A0A4V3XA84-F1
#
_entry.id   AF-A0A4V3XA84-F1
#
_cell.length_a   1.000
_cell.length_b   1.000
_cell.length_c   1.000
_cell.angle_alpha   90.00
_cell.angle_beta   90.00
_cell.angle_gamma   90.00
#
_symmetry.space_group_name_H-M   'P 1'
#
loop_
_entity.id
_entity.type
_entity.pdbx_description
1 polymer ?
#
loop_
_entity_poly.entity_id
_entity_poly.type
_entity_poly.pdbx_seq_one_letter_code
_entity_poly.pdbx_strand_id
1 'polypeptide(L)'
;MWGGFSMISQVTFNREKWMNALLLDPVTGLDPPGAKVRAAEGIDAASMFIQGYWLWSKIVENLAVVNYDTNNLHLAPYDWRLSYYNLEVRDSYFSKLKTTIEGFSFKWVESPAHGNGGTDWVETNVEALITIAGTHLGVAKAMAAFLSGEMKDTVQMNPAGAYGTSFTAGPSPL
;
A
#
# COMPACT_ATOMS: atom_id res chain seq x y z
N MET A 1 4.14 8.13 -8.65
CA MET A 1 3.16 7.47 -9.55
C MET A 1 1.77 7.42 -8.93
N TRP A 2 1.64 7.08 -7.65
CA TRP A 2 0.36 7.04 -6.90
C TRP A 2 0.57 7.72 -5.53
N GLY A 3 -0.39 8.52 -5.04
CA GLY A 3 -0.36 9.17 -3.72
C GLY A 3 0.46 10.48 -3.61
N GLY A 4 1.63 10.59 -4.23
CA GLY A 4 2.42 11.83 -4.13
C GLY A 4 1.84 13.03 -4.91
N PHE A 5 2.24 14.26 -4.58
CA PHE A 5 1.90 15.48 -5.35
C PHE A 5 2.25 15.39 -6.84
N SER A 6 3.30 14.64 -7.19
CA SER A 6 3.68 14.37 -8.57
C SER A 6 2.58 13.63 -9.36
N MET A 7 1.72 12.87 -8.67
CA MET A 7 0.55 12.24 -9.28
C MET A 7 -0.41 13.29 -9.86
N ILE A 8 -0.70 14.37 -9.12
CA ILE A 8 -1.67 15.40 -9.55
C ILE A 8 -1.23 16.02 -10.88
N SER A 9 0.06 16.37 -10.97
CA SER A 9 0.65 16.88 -12.21
C SER A 9 0.58 15.85 -13.35
N GLN A 10 0.93 14.59 -13.08
CA GLN A 10 0.90 13.52 -14.08
C GLN A 10 -0.51 13.21 -14.59
N VAL A 11 -1.51 13.16 -13.70
CA VAL A 11 -2.92 12.95 -14.06
C VAL A 11 -3.47 14.13 -14.87
N THR A 12 -3.03 15.35 -14.57
CA THR A 12 -3.53 16.56 -15.25
C THR A 12 -2.90 16.75 -16.62
N PHE A 13 -1.59 16.61 -16.74
CA PHE A 13 -0.83 17.00 -17.94
C PHE A 13 -0.33 15.81 -18.78
N ASN A 14 -0.28 14.60 -18.22
CA ASN A 14 0.27 13.41 -18.87
C ASN A 14 -0.62 12.17 -18.64
N ARG A 15 -1.95 12.36 -18.63
CA ARG A 15 -2.94 11.34 -18.25
C ARG A 15 -2.74 10.01 -18.95
N GLU A 16 -2.54 10.02 -20.27
CA GLU A 16 -2.36 8.80 -21.07
C GLU A 16 -1.08 8.05 -20.70
N LYS A 17 0.04 8.75 -20.53
CA LYS A 17 1.31 8.14 -20.10
C LYS A 17 1.21 7.58 -18.69
N TRP A 18 0.56 8.32 -17.79
CA TRP A 18 0.31 7.89 -16.42
C TRP A 18 -0.56 6.63 -16.37
N MET A 19 -1.63 6.60 -17.17
CA MET A 19 -2.54 5.45 -17.27
C MET A 19 -1.83 4.24 -17.88
N ASN A 20 -1.10 4.41 -18.98
CA ASN A 20 -0.33 3.34 -19.62
C ASN A 20 0.75 2.76 -18.70
N ALA A 21 1.36 3.58 -17.84
CA ALA A 21 2.33 3.09 -16.86
C ALA A 21 1.67 2.38 -15.66
N LEU A 22 0.40 2.67 -15.36
CA LEU A 22 -0.34 2.05 -14.26
C LEU A 22 -1.09 0.78 -14.65
N LEU A 23 -1.50 0.64 -15.89
CA LEU A 23 -2.15 -0.57 -16.39
C LEU A 23 -1.15 -1.73 -16.42
N LEU A 24 -1.62 -2.92 -16.08
CA LEU A 24 -0.87 -4.15 -16.27
C LEU A 24 -1.02 -4.64 -17.71
N ASP A 25 -0.01 -5.35 -18.19
CA ASP A 25 -0.08 -6.05 -19.46
C ASP A 25 -1.20 -7.11 -19.40
N PRO A 26 -2.15 -7.12 -20.34
CA PRO A 26 -3.34 -7.95 -20.27
C PRO A 26 -3.07 -9.44 -20.48
N VAL A 27 -1.89 -9.81 -21.00
CA VAL A 27 -1.52 -11.20 -21.31
C VAL A 27 -0.68 -11.79 -20.17
N THR A 28 0.34 -11.04 -19.74
CA THR A 28 1.29 -11.48 -18.71
C THR A 28 0.83 -11.15 -17.30
N GLY A 29 -0.03 -10.14 -17.13
CA GLY A 29 -0.41 -9.61 -15.82
C GLY A 29 0.74 -8.94 -15.08
N LEU A 30 1.81 -8.53 -15.79
CA LEU A 30 3.00 -7.86 -15.26
C LEU A 30 3.07 -6.41 -15.76
N ASP A 31 4.15 -5.70 -15.41
CA ASP A 31 4.36 -4.32 -15.87
C ASP A 31 4.47 -4.28 -17.41
N PRO A 32 3.88 -3.26 -18.08
CA PRO A 32 3.94 -3.14 -19.52
C PRO A 32 5.36 -2.77 -20.00
N PRO A 33 5.72 -3.07 -21.25
CA PRO A 33 7.05 -2.78 -21.79
C PRO A 33 7.45 -1.31 -21.61
N GLY A 34 8.58 -1.07 -20.96
CA GLY A 34 9.12 0.28 -20.75
C GLY A 34 8.60 1.02 -19.51
N ALA A 35 7.70 0.43 -18.71
CA ALA A 35 7.31 0.97 -17.42
C ALA A 35 7.67 0.01 -16.28
N LYS A 36 8.10 0.56 -15.14
CA LYS A 36 8.37 -0.20 -13.92
C LYS A 36 7.81 0.57 -12.74
N VAL A 37 6.77 0.03 -12.12
CA VAL A 37 6.12 0.63 -10.94
C VAL A 37 6.34 -0.28 -9.73
N ARG A 38 6.71 0.30 -8.60
CA ARG A 38 7.01 -0.43 -7.35
C ARG A 38 6.24 0.20 -6.20
N ALA A 39 5.99 -0.63 -5.18
CA ALA A 39 5.44 -0.15 -3.92
C ALA A 39 6.39 0.89 -3.30
N ALA A 40 5.82 1.89 -2.64
CA ALA A 40 6.60 2.72 -1.74
C ALA A 40 7.09 1.85 -0.58
N GLU A 41 8.24 2.16 0.01
CA GLU A 41 8.81 1.43 1.14
C GLU A 41 8.80 2.28 2.41
N GLY A 42 8.90 1.62 3.57
CA GLY A 42 8.98 2.28 4.88
C GLY A 42 7.64 2.80 5.41
N ILE A 43 7.72 3.62 6.46
CA ILE A 43 6.53 4.13 7.19
C ILE A 43 5.63 4.98 6.29
N ASP A 44 6.23 5.73 5.38
CA ASP A 44 5.52 6.61 4.45
C ASP A 44 4.66 5.86 3.42
N ALA A 45 4.91 4.56 3.22
CA ALA A 45 4.11 3.75 2.31
C ALA A 45 2.66 3.55 2.77
N ALA A 46 2.38 3.71 4.08
CA ALA A 46 1.07 3.48 4.68
C ALA A 46 0.59 4.62 5.58
N SER A 47 1.42 5.62 5.89
CA SER A 47 1.01 6.74 6.77
C SER A 47 0.01 7.67 6.07
N MET A 48 0.34 8.16 4.88
CA MET A 48 -0.42 9.20 4.16
C MET A 48 -0.54 8.88 2.68
N PHE A 49 -1.73 9.09 2.12
CA PHE A 49 -1.94 8.95 0.67
C PHE A 49 -1.47 10.22 -0.04
N ILE A 50 -2.13 11.36 0.25
CA ILE A 50 -1.79 12.73 -0.16
C ILE A 50 -1.69 13.57 1.12
N GLN A 51 -0.97 14.69 1.12
CA GLN A 51 -0.98 15.61 2.26
C GLN A 51 -2.42 15.96 2.67
N GLY A 52 -2.78 15.64 3.91
CA GLY A 52 -4.15 15.81 4.45
C GLY A 52 -5.07 14.59 4.35
N TYR A 53 -4.67 13.52 3.65
CA TYR A 53 -5.40 12.25 3.61
C TYR A 53 -4.62 11.14 4.32
N TRP A 54 -5.11 10.75 5.49
CA TRP A 54 -4.49 9.74 6.35
C TRP A 54 -5.00 8.36 6.01
N LEU A 55 -4.08 7.41 5.82
CA LEU A 55 -4.41 5.99 5.67
C LEU A 55 -4.29 5.31 7.02
N TRP A 56 -3.06 5.12 7.50
CA TRP A 56 -2.76 4.42 8.75
C TRP A 56 -1.93 5.23 9.74
N SER A 57 -1.68 6.53 9.48
CA SER A 57 -0.87 7.38 10.36
C SER A 57 -1.30 7.32 11.83
N LYS A 58 -2.62 7.32 12.11
CA LYS A 58 -3.14 7.22 13.47
C LYS A 58 -2.88 5.90 14.17
N ILE A 59 -2.84 4.79 13.43
CA ILE A 59 -2.45 3.50 14.02
C ILE A 59 -0.96 3.51 14.33
N VAL A 60 -0.13 3.98 13.38
CA VAL A 60 1.33 4.05 13.57
C VAL A 60 1.70 4.98 14.74
N GLU A 61 1.06 6.15 14.85
CA GLU A 61 1.24 7.08 15.96
C GLU A 61 0.87 6.45 17.31
N ASN A 62 -0.23 5.69 17.38
CA ASN A 62 -0.64 4.98 18.60
C ASN A 62 0.32 3.84 18.96
N LEU A 63 0.84 3.10 17.97
CA LEU A 63 1.85 2.07 18.19
C LEU A 63 3.15 2.69 18.73
N ALA A 64 3.53 3.88 18.27
CA ALA A 64 4.68 4.61 18.80
C ALA A 64 4.54 4.95 20.29
N VAL A 65 3.33 5.25 20.77
CA VAL A 65 3.06 5.52 22.19
C VAL A 65 3.30 4.29 23.07
N VAL A 66 3.08 3.08 22.54
CA VAL A 66 3.34 1.81 23.24
C VAL A 66 4.72 1.21 22.92
N ASN A 67 5.69 2.08 22.58
CA ASN A 67 7.10 1.75 22.31
C ASN A 67 7.35 0.89 21.06
N TYR A 68 6.51 0.99 20.03
CA TYR A 68 6.88 0.51 18.70
C TYR A 68 7.67 1.58 17.94
N ASP A 69 8.76 1.18 17.31
CA ASP A 69 9.62 2.01 16.50
C ASP A 69 10.02 1.26 15.21
N THR A 70 10.90 1.84 14.40
CA THR A 70 11.35 1.22 13.15
C THR A 70 12.12 -0.10 13.34
N ASN A 71 12.52 -0.44 14.57
CA ASN A 71 13.29 -1.65 14.89
C ASN A 71 12.40 -2.85 15.24
N ASN A 72 11.16 -2.61 15.70
CA ASN A 72 10.21 -3.65 16.09
C ASN A 72 8.87 -3.59 15.33
N LEU A 73 8.69 -2.60 14.44
CA LEU A 73 7.54 -2.45 13.56
C LEU A 73 7.98 -2.50 12.10
N HIS A 74 7.43 -3.47 11.36
CA HIS A 74 7.60 -3.56 9.92
C HIS A 74 6.30 -3.24 9.20
N LEU A 75 6.35 -2.29 8.27
CA LEU A 75 5.31 -2.14 7.26
C LEU A 75 5.73 -2.91 6.02
N ALA A 76 4.87 -3.82 5.57
CA ALA A 76 5.06 -4.64 4.38
C ALA A 76 4.13 -4.15 3.24
N PRO A 77 4.46 -3.02 2.57
CA PRO A 77 3.71 -2.53 1.44
C PRO A 77 3.97 -3.39 0.20
N TYR A 78 2.94 -3.59 -0.61
CA TYR A 78 3.02 -4.34 -1.86
C TYR A 78 2.28 -3.66 -3.00
N ASP A 79 2.57 -4.08 -4.23
CA ASP A 79 1.88 -3.61 -5.42
C ASP A 79 0.51 -4.28 -5.51
N TRP A 80 -0.50 -3.61 -4.97
CA TRP A 80 -1.88 -4.07 -4.91
C TRP A 80 -2.52 -4.34 -6.28
N ARG A 81 -1.92 -3.90 -7.38
CA ARG A 81 -2.40 -4.19 -8.74
C ARG A 81 -2.15 -5.64 -9.13
N LEU A 82 -1.11 -6.26 -8.58
CA LEU A 82 -0.67 -7.60 -8.94
C LEU A 82 -1.36 -8.69 -8.12
N SER A 83 -1.51 -9.86 -8.74
CA SER A 83 -1.86 -11.09 -8.02
C SER A 83 -0.71 -11.55 -7.13
N TYR A 84 -1.01 -12.35 -6.11
CA TYR A 84 0.01 -12.90 -5.21
C TYR A 84 1.08 -13.71 -5.96
N TYR A 85 0.68 -14.51 -6.95
CA TYR A 85 1.64 -15.25 -7.78
C TYR A 85 2.59 -14.31 -8.53
N ASN A 86 2.05 -13.24 -9.15
CA ASN A 86 2.87 -12.30 -9.90
C ASN A 86 3.77 -11.43 -9.01
N LEU A 87 3.34 -11.13 -7.77
CA LEU A 87 4.20 -10.48 -6.78
C LEU A 87 5.42 -11.33 -6.44
N GLU A 88 5.25 -12.65 -6.31
CA GLU A 88 6.37 -13.55 -6.06
C GLU A 88 7.28 -13.68 -7.28
N VAL A 89 6.70 -13.92 -8.46
CA VAL A 89 7.48 -14.07 -9.70
C VAL A 89 8.27 -12.79 -10.02
N ARG A 90 7.65 -11.61 -9.84
CA ARG A 90 8.27 -10.33 -10.22
C ARG A 90 9.26 -9.81 -9.20
N ASP A 91 8.88 -9.84 -7.91
CA ASP A 91 9.61 -9.14 -6.86
C ASP A 91 10.10 -10.07 -5.72
N SER A 92 9.81 -11.37 -5.79
CA SER A 92 10.04 -12.34 -4.71
C SER A 92 9.46 -11.85 -3.37
N TYR A 93 8.29 -11.22 -3.46
CA TYR A 93 7.71 -10.45 -2.36
C TYR A 93 7.50 -11.30 -1.09
N PHE A 94 6.90 -12.48 -1.23
CA PHE A 94 6.63 -13.35 -0.08
C PHE A 94 7.90 -13.99 0.45
N SER A 95 8.85 -14.33 -0.43
CA SER A 95 10.18 -14.78 -0.01
C SER A 95 10.90 -13.71 0.83
N LYS A 96 10.87 -12.44 0.41
CA LYS A 96 11.45 -11.32 1.18
C LYS A 96 10.69 -11.08 2.47
N LEU A 97 9.37 -11.08 2.45
CA LEU A 97 8.54 -10.90 3.63
C LEU A 97 8.82 -11.98 4.67
N LYS A 98 8.95 -13.24 4.24
CA LYS A 98 9.36 -14.36 5.09
C LYS A 98 10.71 -14.07 5.74
N THR A 99 11.73 -13.72 4.96
CA THR A 99 13.06 -13.37 5.49
C THR A 99 12.99 -12.21 6.48
N THR A 100 12.16 -11.20 6.23
CA THR A 100 11.97 -10.09 7.17
C THR A 100 11.36 -10.56 8.48
N ILE A 101 10.30 -11.38 8.44
CA ILE A 101 9.68 -11.94 9.66
C ILE A 101 10.67 -12.79 10.45
N GLU A 102 11.40 -13.69 9.77
CA GLU A 102 12.50 -14.45 10.39
C GLU A 102 13.54 -13.52 11.00
N GLY A 103 13.75 -12.36 10.37
CA GLY A 103 14.62 -11.31 10.85
C GLY A 103 14.15 -10.64 12.15
N PHE A 104 12.87 -10.37 12.30
CA PHE A 104 12.30 -9.91 13.58
C PHE A 104 12.36 -11.01 14.64
N SER A 105 12.24 -12.27 14.22
CA SER A 105 12.44 -13.42 15.09
C SER A 105 13.91 -13.65 15.47
N PHE A 106 14.90 -12.82 15.06
CA PHE A 106 16.32 -12.98 15.42
C PHE A 106 16.66 -12.90 16.93
N LYS A 107 15.69 -12.81 17.84
CA LYS A 107 15.91 -13.34 19.22
C LYS A 107 16.18 -14.86 19.24
N TRP A 108 15.89 -15.59 18.16
CA TRP A 108 16.25 -16.99 17.96
C TRP A 108 17.75 -17.19 17.62
N VAL A 109 18.48 -16.12 17.28
CA VAL A 109 19.92 -16.15 16.94
C VAL A 109 20.86 -16.20 18.16
N GLU A 110 20.34 -16.18 19.39
CA GLU A 110 21.14 -16.60 20.56
C GLU A 110 21.17 -18.12 20.75
N SER A 111 20.44 -18.90 19.95
CA SER A 111 20.40 -20.37 20.06
C SER A 111 21.35 -21.03 19.06
N PRO A 112 22.35 -21.83 19.51
CA PRO A 112 23.42 -22.36 18.65
C PRO A 112 23.01 -23.37 17.55
N ALA A 113 21.73 -23.65 17.28
CA ALA A 113 21.37 -24.96 16.74
C ALA A 113 20.39 -25.10 15.54
N HIS A 114 19.35 -24.29 15.23
CA HIS A 114 18.38 -24.76 14.18
C HIS A 114 17.58 -23.70 13.39
N GLY A 115 17.90 -23.51 12.11
CA GLY A 115 17.02 -22.85 11.14
C GLY A 115 16.56 -23.83 10.06
N ASN A 116 15.51 -24.62 10.32
CA ASN A 116 14.88 -25.49 9.32
C ASN A 116 13.36 -25.60 9.57
N GLY A 117 12.65 -24.47 9.39
CA GLY A 117 11.33 -24.20 9.99
C GLY A 117 10.12 -25.03 9.54
N GLY A 118 10.25 -26.03 8.66
CA GLY A 118 9.19 -27.01 8.37
C GLY A 118 7.81 -26.45 7.99
N THR A 119 6.76 -27.30 8.01
CA THR A 119 5.35 -26.89 7.86
C THR A 119 4.85 -26.04 9.02
N ASP A 120 5.57 -26.07 10.14
CA ASP A 120 5.18 -25.46 11.41
C ASP A 120 5.73 -24.02 11.55
N TRP A 121 6.33 -23.48 10.47
CA TRP A 121 6.95 -22.17 10.45
C TRP A 121 5.97 -21.06 10.86
N VAL A 122 4.72 -21.13 10.40
CA VAL A 122 3.67 -20.15 10.74
C VAL A 122 3.36 -20.23 12.23
N GLU A 123 3.11 -21.43 12.75
CA GLU A 123 2.85 -21.66 14.19
C GLU A 123 4.02 -21.21 15.07
N THR A 124 5.24 -21.23 14.53
CA THR A 124 6.46 -20.85 15.27
C THR A 124 6.72 -19.33 15.23
N ASN A 125 6.39 -18.64 14.13
CA ASN A 125 6.81 -17.26 13.88
C ASN A 125 5.67 -16.25 13.84
N VAL A 126 4.41 -16.68 13.80
CA VAL A 126 3.24 -15.81 13.76
C VAL A 126 2.43 -16.00 15.03
N GLU A 127 2.54 -15.04 15.95
CA GLU A 127 1.79 -15.07 17.22
C GLU A 127 0.30 -14.79 17.01
N ALA A 128 -0.01 -13.79 16.18
CA ALA A 128 -1.38 -13.39 15.91
C ALA A 128 -1.51 -12.76 14.51
N LEU A 129 -2.64 -13.04 13.86
CA LEU A 129 -3.07 -12.36 12.64
C LEU A 129 -4.33 -11.56 12.94
N ILE A 130 -4.21 -10.24 12.92
CA ILE A 130 -5.35 -9.33 13.06
C ILE A 130 -5.70 -8.83 11.66
N THR A 131 -6.88 -9.23 11.16
CA THR A 131 -7.38 -8.75 9.87
C THR A 131 -8.40 -7.62 10.08
N ILE A 132 -8.10 -6.43 9.56
CA ILE A 132 -9.02 -5.29 9.58
C ILE A 132 -9.81 -5.28 8.27
N ALA A 133 -11.14 -5.46 8.35
CA ALA A 133 -12.04 -5.50 7.19
C ALA A 133 -11.67 -6.55 6.11
N GLY A 134 -11.35 -7.78 6.54
CA GLY A 134 -10.96 -8.87 5.65
C GLY A 134 -12.06 -9.27 4.66
N THR A 135 -11.78 -9.12 3.37
CA THR A 135 -12.68 -9.48 2.27
C THR A 135 -12.32 -10.85 1.68
N HIS A 136 -12.10 -11.85 2.54
CA HIS A 136 -11.53 -13.15 2.17
C HIS A 136 -12.30 -13.92 1.08
N LEU A 137 -13.61 -13.66 0.94
CA LEU A 137 -14.47 -14.27 -0.10
C LEU A 137 -14.84 -13.29 -1.22
N GLY A 138 -14.16 -12.15 -1.29
CA GLY A 138 -14.47 -11.05 -2.20
C GLY A 138 -15.57 -10.13 -1.67
N VAL A 139 -15.80 -9.04 -2.39
CA VAL A 139 -16.87 -8.07 -2.09
C VAL A 139 -17.69 -7.82 -3.34
N ALA A 140 -19.01 -7.73 -3.18
CA ALA A 140 -19.93 -7.47 -4.29
C ALA A 140 -19.59 -6.17 -5.05
N LYS A 141 -19.00 -5.18 -4.38
CA LYS A 141 -18.53 -3.93 -5.01
C LYS A 141 -17.43 -4.17 -6.07
N ALA A 142 -16.62 -5.22 -5.92
CA ALA A 142 -15.63 -5.58 -6.94
C ALA A 142 -16.30 -6.09 -8.23
N MET A 143 -17.36 -6.89 -8.11
CA MET A 143 -18.15 -7.34 -9.26
C MET A 143 -18.88 -6.18 -9.93
N ALA A 144 -19.46 -5.27 -9.14
CA ALA A 144 -20.10 -4.07 -9.68
C ALA A 144 -19.10 -3.19 -10.43
N ALA A 145 -17.91 -2.94 -9.88
CA ALA A 145 -16.86 -2.17 -10.53
C ALA A 145 -16.35 -2.84 -11.82
N PHE A 146 -16.24 -4.16 -11.84
CA PHE A 146 -15.89 -4.91 -13.05
C PHE A 146 -16.96 -4.76 -14.14
N LEU A 147 -18.24 -4.86 -13.79
CA LEU A 147 -19.35 -4.80 -14.73
C LEU A 147 -19.66 -3.37 -15.21
N SER A 148 -19.52 -2.37 -14.33
CA SER A 148 -19.88 -0.98 -14.64
C SER A 148 -18.71 -0.13 -15.13
N GLY A 149 -17.47 -0.55 -14.85
CA GLY A 149 -16.28 0.29 -15.05
C GLY A 149 -16.26 1.54 -14.15
N GLU A 150 -17.23 1.72 -13.24
CA GLU A 150 -17.31 2.89 -12.38
C GLU A 150 -16.41 2.73 -11.14
N MET A 151 -15.30 3.46 -11.12
CA MET A 151 -14.53 3.74 -9.89
C MET A 151 -15.04 5.03 -9.25
N LYS A 152 -16.29 5.00 -8.76
CA LYS A 152 -17.06 6.18 -8.28
C LYS A 152 -16.31 7.05 -7.25
N ASP A 153 -15.34 6.48 -6.53
CA ASP A 153 -14.66 7.16 -5.41
C ASP A 153 -13.13 7.35 -5.60
N THR A 154 -12.52 6.97 -6.74
CA THR A 154 -11.03 6.95 -6.85
C THR A 154 -10.44 7.51 -8.14
N VAL A 155 -11.21 7.65 -9.22
CA VAL A 155 -10.68 8.10 -10.53
C VAL A 155 -11.17 9.51 -10.93
N GLN A 156 -12.16 10.05 -10.23
CA GLN A 156 -12.60 11.44 -10.39
C GLN A 156 -12.13 12.30 -9.22
N MET A 157 -10.81 12.51 -9.09
CA MET A 157 -10.36 13.71 -8.38
C MET A 157 -10.75 14.90 -9.25
N ASN A 158 -11.90 15.52 -8.96
CA ASN A 158 -12.21 16.85 -9.46
C ASN A 158 -11.13 17.80 -8.89
N PRO A 159 -10.30 18.45 -9.73
CA PRO A 159 -9.27 19.39 -9.26
C PRO A 159 -9.84 20.54 -8.41
N ALA A 160 -11.15 20.80 -8.54
CA ALA A 160 -11.83 21.86 -7.79
C ALA A 160 -12.05 21.56 -6.29
N GLY A 161 -11.88 20.31 -5.83
CA GLY A 161 -12.10 19.93 -4.43
C GLY A 161 -10.91 20.20 -3.49
N ALA A 162 -9.71 20.46 -4.03
CA ALA A 162 -8.50 20.65 -3.23
C ALA A 162 -8.22 22.12 -2.82
N TYR A 163 -9.02 23.08 -3.31
CA TYR A 163 -8.82 24.52 -3.07
C TYR A 163 -10.10 25.23 -2.63
N GLY A 164 -10.90 24.59 -1.77
CA GLY A 164 -12.23 25.06 -1.38
C GLY A 164 -12.39 25.45 0.10
N THR A 165 -11.33 25.64 0.89
CA THR A 165 -11.44 26.14 2.27
C THR A 165 -10.26 27.04 2.64
N SER A 166 -10.17 28.19 2.00
CA SER A 166 -9.45 29.35 2.54
C SER A 166 -10.44 30.52 2.58
N PHE A 167 -10.90 30.77 3.79
CA PHE A 167 -11.69 31.90 4.28
C PHE A 167 -11.73 33.11 3.33
N THR A 168 -12.88 33.34 2.69
CA THR A 168 -13.25 34.67 2.21
C THR A 168 -13.47 35.54 3.44
N ALA A 169 -12.46 36.32 3.82
CA ALA A 169 -12.65 37.47 4.68
C ALA A 169 -13.57 38.45 3.94
N GLY A 170 -14.82 38.54 4.38
CA GLY A 170 -15.73 39.59 3.94
C GLY A 170 -15.22 40.95 4.43
N PRO A 171 -15.49 42.05 3.69
CA PRO A 171 -15.06 43.38 4.08
C PRO A 171 -15.80 43.83 5.34
N SER A 172 -15.05 44.32 6.34
CA SER A 172 -15.58 44.90 7.57
C SER A 172 -16.44 46.14 7.27
N PRO A 173 -17.63 46.29 7.90
CA PRO A 173 -18.39 47.53 7.80
C PRO A 173 -17.90 48.56 8.84
N LEU A 174 -17.69 49.78 8.35
CA LEU A 174 -17.61 51.11 8.99
C LEU A 174 -17.03 51.22 10.42
#